data_AF-A0A958IBN3-F1
#
_entry.id   AF-A0A958IBN3-F1
#
_cell.length_a   1.000
_cell.length_b   1.000
_cell.length_c   1.000
_cell.angle_alpha   90.00
_cell.angle_beta   90.00
_cell.angle_gamma   90.00
#
_symmetry.space_group_name_H-M   'P 1'
#
loop_
_entity.id
_entity.type
_entity.pdbx_description
1 polymer ?
#
loop_
_entity_poly.entity_id
_entity_poly.type
_entity_poly.pdbx_seq_one_letter_code
_entity_poly.pdbx_strand_id
1 'polypeptide(L)'
;DGEVASAVIAAGRMNDEIVEQLFDMYHQVRKAGLNIDYFPANFVVREGRLTYIDYECNPFMAEWDLLNWGIYYWANSEGFREYLSGGDITTINQSPESGLPLKAPFAEIVAGWVAKFGRDG
;
A
#
# COMPACT_ATOMS: atom_id res chain seq x y z
N ASP A 1 -14.86 -15.19 -4.58
CA ASP A 1 -14.61 -14.21 -3.51
C ASP A 1 -13.31 -13.47 -3.76
N GLY A 2 -13.21 -12.22 -3.32
CA GLY A 2 -11.98 -11.43 -3.40
C GLY A 2 -11.11 -11.63 -2.16
N GLU A 3 -9.80 -11.39 -2.28
CA GLU A 3 -8.83 -11.55 -1.20
C GLU A 3 -8.33 -10.20 -0.71
N VAL A 4 -8.18 -10.04 0.61
CA VAL A 4 -7.64 -8.80 1.19
C VAL A 4 -6.20 -8.59 0.73
N ALA A 5 -5.82 -7.36 0.36
CA ALA A 5 -4.52 -7.10 -0.25
C ALA A 5 -3.35 -7.43 0.68
N SER A 6 -3.50 -7.30 2.01
CA SER A 6 -2.50 -7.76 2.98
C SER A 6 -2.14 -9.25 2.84
N ALA A 7 -3.13 -10.11 2.55
CA ALA A 7 -2.90 -11.54 2.32
C ALA A 7 -2.23 -11.80 0.95
N VAL A 8 -2.58 -11.00 -0.07
CA VAL A 8 -1.91 -11.06 -1.39
C VAL A 8 -0.44 -10.67 -1.28
N ILE A 9 -0.13 -9.61 -0.51
CA ILE A 9 1.25 -9.18 -0.21
C ILE A 9 2.00 -10.26 0.57
N ALA A 10 1.43 -10.79 1.66
CA ALA A 10 2.05 -11.85 2.46
C ALA A 10 2.40 -13.11 1.64
N ALA A 11 1.54 -13.43 0.67
CA ALA A 11 1.73 -14.55 -0.25
C ALA A 11 2.76 -14.26 -1.37
N GLY A 12 3.33 -13.06 -1.44
CA GLY A 12 4.27 -12.66 -2.49
C GLY A 12 3.65 -12.60 -3.88
N ARG A 13 2.33 -12.36 -3.97
CA ARG A 13 1.57 -12.33 -5.23
C ARG A 13 1.32 -10.94 -5.78
N MET A 14 2.03 -9.93 -5.27
CA MET A 14 2.06 -8.61 -5.86
C MET A 14 2.58 -8.67 -7.29
N ASN A 15 1.92 -7.97 -8.20
CA ASN A 15 2.29 -7.89 -9.60
C ASN A 15 2.13 -6.44 -10.11
N ASP A 16 2.59 -6.19 -11.33
CA ASP A 16 2.53 -4.87 -11.96
C ASP A 16 1.09 -4.35 -12.09
N GLU A 17 0.12 -5.19 -12.42
CA GLU A 17 -1.29 -4.78 -12.61
C GLU A 17 -1.93 -4.25 -11.33
N ILE A 18 -1.61 -4.85 -10.18
CA ILE A 18 -2.09 -4.39 -8.87
C ILE A 18 -1.43 -3.06 -8.51
N VAL A 19 -0.11 -2.94 -8.73
CA VAL A 19 0.63 -1.72 -8.42
C VAL A 19 0.16 -0.57 -9.32
N GLU A 20 -0.04 -0.81 -10.61
CA GLU A 20 -0.57 0.19 -11.55
C GLU A 20 -1.93 0.72 -11.09
N GLN A 21 -2.87 -0.16 -10.73
CA GLN A 21 -4.17 0.26 -10.20
C GLN A 21 -4.08 1.06 -8.89
N LEU A 22 -3.12 0.72 -8.02
CA LEU A 22 -2.86 1.46 -6.79
C LEU A 22 -2.40 2.90 -7.09
N PHE A 23 -1.50 3.06 -8.06
CA PHE A 23 -1.04 4.37 -8.54
C PHE A 23 -2.17 5.14 -9.24
N ASP A 24 -2.98 4.49 -10.08
CA ASP A 24 -4.12 5.11 -10.74
C ASP A 24 -5.12 5.68 -9.73
N MET A 25 -5.43 4.94 -8.67
CA MET A 25 -6.24 5.44 -7.56
C MET A 25 -5.58 6.63 -6.86
N TYR A 26 -4.27 6.54 -6.60
CA TYR A 26 -3.51 7.64 -6.00
C TYR A 26 -3.57 8.93 -6.81
N HIS A 27 -3.37 8.86 -8.13
CA HIS A 27 -3.44 10.03 -8.99
C HIS A 27 -4.85 10.64 -9.03
N GLN A 28 -5.89 9.80 -9.10
CA GLN A 28 -7.29 10.27 -9.11
C GLN A 28 -7.68 10.97 -7.80
N VAL A 29 -7.37 10.34 -6.66
CA VAL A 29 -7.68 10.86 -5.33
C VAL A 29 -6.91 12.15 -5.06
N ARG A 30 -5.61 12.18 -5.40
CA ARG A 30 -4.78 13.39 -5.25
C ARG A 30 -5.27 14.54 -6.12
N LYS A 31 -5.70 14.28 -7.36
CA LYS A 31 -6.26 15.31 -8.26
C LYS A 31 -7.55 15.92 -7.70
N ALA A 32 -8.30 15.17 -6.90
CA ALA A 32 -9.46 15.67 -6.18
C ALA A 32 -9.11 16.43 -4.87
N GLY A 33 -7.82 16.54 -4.52
CA GLY A 33 -7.38 17.18 -3.28
C GLY A 33 -7.65 16.33 -2.04
N LEU A 34 -7.73 15.02 -2.19
CA LEU A 34 -8.06 14.06 -1.15
C LEU A 34 -6.90 13.10 -0.85
N ASN A 35 -7.02 12.39 0.28
CA ASN A 35 -6.28 11.19 0.65
C ASN A 35 -7.28 10.07 0.96
N ILE A 36 -6.85 8.83 0.75
CA ILE A 36 -7.49 7.61 1.26
C ILE A 36 -6.46 6.84 2.08
N ASP A 37 -6.91 5.92 2.94
CA ASP A 37 -5.99 5.09 3.71
C ASP A 37 -5.45 3.94 2.85
N TYR A 38 -4.20 4.07 2.44
CA TYR A 38 -3.47 3.09 1.63
C TYR A 38 -3.00 1.84 2.39
N PHE A 39 -3.42 1.63 3.64
CA PHE A 39 -3.08 0.40 4.35
C PHE A 39 -3.69 -0.83 3.65
N PRO A 40 -2.92 -1.92 3.43
CA PRO A 40 -3.39 -3.03 2.59
C PRO A 40 -4.66 -3.76 3.05
N ALA A 41 -5.03 -3.66 4.33
CA ALA A 41 -6.28 -4.25 4.82
C ALA A 41 -7.54 -3.56 4.25
N ASN A 42 -7.40 -2.31 3.79
CA ASN A 42 -8.50 -1.50 3.26
C ASN A 42 -8.79 -1.79 1.78
N PHE A 43 -8.14 -2.81 1.21
CA PHE A 43 -8.29 -3.18 -0.19
C PHE A 43 -8.55 -4.66 -0.37
N VAL A 44 -9.31 -4.98 -1.42
CA VAL A 44 -9.57 -6.34 -1.89
C VAL A 44 -9.12 -6.48 -3.33
N VAL A 45 -8.44 -7.59 -3.63
CA VAL A 45 -8.06 -8.02 -4.98
C VAL A 45 -8.99 -9.15 -5.42
N ARG A 46 -9.66 -8.97 -6.55
CA ARG A 46 -10.49 -10.02 -7.15
C ARG A 46 -10.29 -10.03 -8.66
N GLU A 47 -9.89 -11.19 -9.19
CA GLU A 47 -9.74 -11.39 -10.65
C GLU A 47 -8.86 -10.30 -11.30
N GLY A 48 -7.75 -9.95 -10.64
CA GLY A 48 -6.82 -8.90 -11.09
C GLY A 48 -7.25 -7.47 -10.78
N ARG A 49 -8.50 -7.24 -10.31
CA ARG A 49 -8.99 -5.91 -9.97
C ARG A 49 -8.78 -5.58 -8.49
N LEU A 50 -8.17 -4.42 -8.24
CA LEU A 50 -8.01 -3.85 -6.90
C LEU A 50 -9.21 -2.95 -6.56
N THR A 51 -9.73 -3.05 -5.34
CA THR A 51 -10.87 -2.26 -4.87
C THR A 51 -10.62 -1.76 -3.46
N TYR A 52 -10.71 -0.44 -3.25
CA TYR A 52 -10.75 0.17 -1.92
C TYR A 52 -12.13 -0.03 -1.29
N ILE A 53 -12.16 -0.52 -0.04
CA ILE A 53 -13.39 -0.95 0.63
C ILE A 53 -13.69 -0.19 1.94
N ASP A 54 -12.79 0.67 2.38
CA ASP A 54 -12.96 1.43 3.62
C ASP A 54 -13.80 2.72 3.38
N TYR A 55 -13.86 3.20 2.12
CA TYR A 55 -14.67 4.35 1.68
C TYR A 55 -14.43 5.67 2.44
N GLU A 56 -13.42 5.73 3.30
CA GLU A 56 -13.00 6.96 3.97
C GLU A 56 -12.16 7.83 3.03
N CYS A 57 -12.41 9.14 3.05
CA CYS A 57 -11.64 10.14 2.32
C CYS A 57 -11.33 11.31 3.26
N ASN A 58 -10.08 11.75 3.24
CA ASN A 58 -9.58 12.86 4.04
C ASN A 58 -9.05 13.98 3.14
N PRO A 59 -8.92 15.23 3.63
CA PRO A 59 -8.16 16.26 2.91
C PRO A 59 -6.74 15.77 2.59
N PHE A 60 -6.23 16.14 1.42
CA PHE A 60 -4.88 15.75 1.00
C PHE A 60 -3.82 16.24 2.00
N MET A 61 -2.97 15.33 2.44
CA MET A 61 -1.75 15.60 3.20
C MET A 61 -0.65 14.70 2.67
N ALA A 62 0.44 15.29 2.19
CA ALA A 62 1.52 14.53 1.55
C ALA A 62 2.10 13.44 2.47
N GLU A 63 2.19 13.68 3.78
CA GLU A 63 2.73 12.71 4.74
C GLU A 63 1.93 11.39 4.85
N TRP A 64 0.63 11.41 4.54
CA TRP A 64 -0.27 10.24 4.60
C TRP A 64 -0.70 9.74 3.22
N ASP A 65 0.01 10.17 2.18
CA ASP A 65 -0.29 9.76 0.82
C ASP A 65 0.35 8.40 0.47
N LEU A 66 0.10 7.92 -0.74
CA LEU A 66 0.68 6.65 -1.18
C LEU A 66 2.21 6.69 -1.14
N LEU A 67 2.84 7.73 -1.67
CA LEU A 67 4.29 7.77 -1.91
C LEU A 67 5.11 7.95 -0.62
N ASN A 68 4.60 8.74 0.32
CA ASN A 68 5.29 9.04 1.56
C ASN A 68 4.97 8.03 2.66
N TRP A 69 3.87 7.30 2.57
CA TRP A 69 3.43 6.38 3.60
C TRP A 69 2.98 5.03 3.05
N GLY A 70 1.89 4.96 2.29
CA GLY A 70 1.23 3.70 1.96
C GLY A 70 2.11 2.67 1.25
N ILE A 71 2.86 3.08 0.22
CA ILE A 71 3.54 2.21 -0.74
C ILE A 71 4.56 1.25 -0.09
N TYR A 72 5.11 1.63 1.05
CA TYR A 72 6.09 0.81 1.77
C TYR A 72 5.45 -0.44 2.39
N TYR A 73 4.17 -0.38 2.79
CA TYR A 73 3.43 -1.56 3.21
C TYR A 73 3.25 -2.54 2.05
N TRP A 74 2.97 -2.03 0.84
CA TRP A 74 2.75 -2.85 -0.35
C TRP A 74 4.01 -3.57 -0.82
N ALA A 75 5.19 -3.00 -0.56
CA ALA A 75 6.47 -3.63 -0.85
C ALA A 75 6.89 -4.69 0.18
N ASN A 76 6.29 -4.70 1.38
CA ASN A 76 6.75 -5.51 2.51
C ASN A 76 6.08 -6.90 2.59
N SER A 77 6.38 -7.76 1.61
CA SER A 77 5.80 -9.13 1.58
C SER A 77 6.19 -9.99 2.78
N GLU A 78 7.43 -9.90 3.23
CA GLU A 78 7.92 -10.71 4.35
C GLU A 78 7.35 -10.25 5.70
N GLY A 79 7.34 -8.94 5.96
CA GLY A 79 6.76 -8.39 7.18
C GLY A 79 5.26 -8.69 7.29
N PHE A 80 4.50 -8.57 6.20
CA PHE A 80 3.08 -8.98 6.22
C PHE A 80 2.89 -10.47 6.45
N ARG A 81 3.77 -11.32 5.92
CA ARG A 81 3.70 -12.77 6.19
C ARG A 81 3.87 -13.07 7.67
N GLU A 82 4.85 -12.43 8.31
CA GLU A 82 5.09 -12.60 9.74
C GLU A 82 3.94 -12.01 10.58
N TYR A 83 3.54 -10.76 10.29
CA TYR A 83 2.43 -10.08 10.96
C TYR A 83 1.14 -10.90 10.92
N LEU A 84 0.73 -11.40 9.75
CA LEU A 84 -0.50 -12.20 9.60
C LEU A 84 -0.41 -13.60 10.24
N SER A 85 0.82 -14.09 10.52
CA SER A 85 1.04 -15.36 11.23
C SER A 85 1.00 -15.22 12.76
N GLY A 86 0.68 -14.03 13.27
CA GLY A 86 0.66 -13.71 14.71
C GLY A 86 1.95 -13.06 15.21
N GLY A 87 2.81 -12.58 14.30
CA GLY A 87 4.00 -11.81 14.62
C GLY A 87 3.70 -10.41 15.13
N ASP A 88 4.75 -9.70 15.52
CA ASP A 88 4.66 -8.34 16.06
C ASP A 88 4.44 -7.30 14.96
N ILE A 89 3.75 -6.21 15.27
CA ILE A 89 3.47 -5.11 14.33
C ILE A 89 4.76 -4.42 13.83
N THR A 90 5.87 -4.52 14.57
CA THR A 90 7.19 -3.98 14.17
C THR A 90 7.81 -4.68 12.96
N THR A 91 7.24 -5.81 12.54
CA THR A 91 7.59 -6.46 11.25
C THR A 91 7.17 -5.61 10.04
N ILE A 92 6.18 -4.72 10.24
CA ILE A 92 5.71 -3.78 9.22
C ILE A 92 5.89 -2.31 9.61
N ASN A 93 5.96 -1.99 10.92
CA ASN A 93 6.12 -0.64 11.45
C ASN A 93 7.50 -0.38 12.06
N GLN A 94 7.90 0.89 12.13
CA GLN A 94 9.15 1.31 12.79
C GLN A 94 9.12 1.12 14.32
N SER A 95 7.92 1.18 14.92
CA SER A 95 7.66 0.91 16.33
C SER A 95 6.20 0.47 16.53
N PRO A 96 5.84 -0.14 17.68
CA PRO A 96 4.48 -0.59 17.93
C PRO A 96 3.42 0.52 17.85
N GLU A 97 3.76 1.76 18.20
CA GLU A 97 2.82 2.88 18.31
C GLU A 97 2.88 3.89 17.16
N SER A 98 3.86 3.75 16.25
CA SER A 98 4.14 4.79 15.24
C SER A 98 3.10 4.87 14.12
N GLY A 99 2.53 3.73 13.71
CA GLY A 99 1.79 3.65 12.44
C GLY A 99 2.64 3.98 11.20
N LEU A 100 3.96 4.08 11.34
CA LEU A 100 4.89 4.43 10.27
C LEU A 100 5.55 3.16 9.73
N PRO A 101 5.51 2.92 8.41
CA PRO A 101 6.07 1.71 7.85
C PRO A 101 7.60 1.68 7.92
N LEU A 102 8.17 0.49 7.94
CA LEU A 102 9.57 0.29 7.60
C LEU A 102 9.83 0.77 6.17
N LYS A 103 10.81 1.66 5.97
CA LYS A 103 11.10 2.25 4.65
C LYS A 103 12.40 1.77 4.03
N ALA A 104 13.49 1.82 4.80
CA ALA A 104 14.83 1.58 4.28
C ALA A 104 14.99 0.23 3.53
N PRO A 105 14.41 -0.90 4.00
CA PRO A 105 14.53 -2.17 3.29
C PRO A 105 13.85 -2.20 1.92
N PHE A 106 12.87 -1.31 1.68
CA PHE A 106 12.01 -1.33 0.48
C PHE A 106 12.29 -0.16 -0.46
N ALA A 107 13.29 0.66 -0.19
CA ALA A 107 13.57 1.88 -0.96
C ALA A 107 13.80 1.60 -2.45
N GLU A 108 14.52 0.53 -2.80
CA GLU A 108 14.78 0.18 -4.21
C GLU A 108 13.52 -0.30 -4.95
N ILE A 109 12.70 -1.14 -4.30
CA ILE A 109 11.44 -1.63 -4.87
C ILE A 109 10.49 -0.44 -5.10
N VAL A 110 10.34 0.41 -4.09
CA VAL A 110 9.49 1.61 -4.16
C VAL A 110 9.99 2.56 -5.25
N ALA A 111 11.30 2.82 -5.33
CA ALA A 111 11.87 3.65 -6.40
C ALA A 111 11.57 3.07 -7.79
N GLY A 112 11.66 1.76 -7.95
CA GLY A 112 11.30 1.08 -9.20
C GLY A 112 9.82 1.25 -9.57
N TRP A 113 8.91 1.08 -8.61
CA TRP A 113 7.48 1.32 -8.82
C TRP A 113 7.17 2.78 -9.12
N VAL A 114 7.77 3.73 -8.41
CA VAL A 114 7.60 5.16 -8.66
C VAL A 114 8.09 5.52 -10.07
N ALA A 115 9.26 5.03 -10.49
CA ALA A 115 9.77 5.29 -11.83
C ALA A 115 8.88 4.71 -12.94
N LYS A 116 8.22 3.57 -12.67
CA LYS A 116 7.40 2.86 -13.66
C LYS A 116 5.96 3.40 -13.74
N PHE A 117 5.34 3.66 -12.59
CA PHE A 117 3.91 3.94 -12.45
C PHE A 117 3.60 5.33 -11.90
N GLY A 118 4.55 6.02 -11.28
CA GLY A 118 4.38 7.33 -10.66
C GLY A 118 4.25 8.51 -11.64
N ARG A 119 3.69 8.29 -12.82
CA ARG A 119 3.53 9.34 -13.85
C ARG A 119 2.75 10.52 -13.28
N ASP A 120 3.15 11.73 -13.62
CA ASP A 120 2.41 12.92 -13.24
C ASP A 120 1.01 12.88 -13.90
N GLY A 121 -0.03 12.76 -13.08
CA GLY A 121 -1.44 12.89 -13.49
C GLY A 121 -1.89 14.34 -13.68
#